data_AF-A0AAP4AC84-F1
#
_entry.id   AF-A0AAP4AC84-F1
#
_cell.length_a   1.000
_cell.length_b   1.000
_cell.length_c   1.000
_cell.angle_alpha   90.00
_cell.angle_beta   90.00
_cell.angle_gamma   90.00
#
_symmetry.space_group_name_H-M   'P 1'
#
loop_
_entity.id
_entity.type
_entity.pdbx_description
1 polymer ?
#
loop_
_entity_poly.entity_id
_entity_poly.type
_entity_poly.pdbx_seq_one_letter_code
_entity_poly.pdbx_strand_id
1 'polypeptide(L)'
;MKKSDLKDFMVVESAGGSLRVVMGNRLIGKKGCLTLDMFDDELKSEENYTVITINKVYEINKEECICIDGLLNVDNLKLIWQREKEIDWAKVPRWIKVQVKDYPEDPWYNAYFIRLDDSLKDFPYKATFCDTFTLIENSICGYRQCRIHPEQEVKEEWYK
;
A
#
# COMPACT_ATOMS: atom_id res chain seq x y z
N MET A 1 0.85 -9.02 2.05
CA MET A 1 0.31 -10.28 1.53
C MET A 1 0.59 -10.34 0.05
N LYS A 2 1.01 -11.49 -0.46
CA LYS A 2 1.23 -11.75 -1.89
C LYS A 2 0.06 -12.52 -2.50
N LYS A 3 -0.01 -12.55 -3.83
CA LYS A 3 -0.97 -13.39 -4.57
C LYS A 3 -1.00 -14.84 -4.11
N SER A 4 0.17 -15.45 -3.94
CA SER A 4 0.31 -16.84 -3.49
C SER A 4 -0.21 -17.12 -2.08
N ASP A 5 -0.43 -16.09 -1.26
CA ASP A 5 -0.93 -16.26 0.09
C ASP A 5 -2.46 -16.43 0.13
N LEU A 6 -3.16 -16.10 -0.97
CA LEU A 6 -4.60 -16.22 -1.07
C LEU A 6 -5.01 -17.70 -1.17
N LYS A 7 -5.97 -18.08 -0.33
CA LYS A 7 -6.49 -19.44 -0.23
C LYS A 7 -7.99 -19.46 -0.46
N ASP A 8 -8.50 -20.63 -0.84
CA ASP A 8 -9.93 -20.85 -0.98
C ASP A 8 -10.69 -20.38 0.26
N PHE A 9 -11.84 -19.77 0.01
CA PHE A 9 -12.73 -19.18 1.01
C PHE A 9 -12.20 -17.93 1.73
N MET A 10 -11.02 -17.40 1.35
CA MET A 10 -10.70 -16.01 1.69
C MET A 10 -11.59 -15.05 0.89
N VAL A 11 -11.88 -13.87 1.45
CA VAL A 11 -12.64 -12.82 0.77
C VAL A 11 -11.72 -11.63 0.54
N VAL A 12 -11.67 -11.15 -0.69
CA VAL A 12 -10.90 -9.97 -1.07
C VAL A 12 -11.82 -8.78 -1.31
N GLU A 13 -11.35 -7.58 -0.97
CA GLU A 13 -12.03 -6.32 -1.25
C GLU A 13 -11.14 -5.44 -2.13
N SER A 14 -11.67 -5.05 -3.29
CA SER A 14 -10.99 -4.12 -4.20
C SER A 14 -11.29 -2.66 -3.87
N ALA A 15 -10.49 -1.74 -4.42
CA ALA A 15 -10.80 -0.31 -4.43
C ALA A 15 -12.25 -0.08 -4.93
N GLY A 16 -13.07 0.60 -4.11
CA GLY A 16 -14.51 0.75 -4.34
C GLY A 16 -15.43 -0.21 -3.57
N GLY A 17 -14.88 -1.06 -2.70
CA GLY A 17 -15.66 -1.87 -1.76
C GLY A 17 -16.27 -3.16 -2.34
N SER A 18 -15.81 -3.59 -3.51
CA SER A 18 -16.30 -4.83 -4.13
C SER A 18 -15.69 -6.06 -3.46
N LEU A 19 -16.53 -6.87 -2.80
CA LEU A 19 -16.14 -8.13 -2.17
C LEU A 19 -16.21 -9.32 -3.14
N ARG A 20 -15.21 -10.20 -3.07
CA ARG A 20 -15.14 -11.45 -3.86
C ARG A 20 -14.53 -12.59 -3.05
N VAL A 21 -15.11 -13.78 -3.10
CA VAL A 21 -14.55 -15.01 -2.52
C VAL A 21 -13.51 -15.61 -3.47
N VAL A 22 -12.39 -16.06 -2.90
CA VAL A 22 -11.37 -16.86 -3.59
C VAL A 22 -11.83 -18.30 -3.71
N MET A 23 -11.86 -18.85 -4.93
CA MET A 23 -12.09 -20.27 -5.20
C MET A 23 -11.21 -20.74 -6.35
N GLY A 24 -10.19 -21.54 -6.05
CA GLY A 24 -9.12 -21.88 -6.97
C GLY A 24 -8.51 -20.62 -7.58
N ASN A 25 -8.47 -20.56 -8.91
CA ASN A 25 -7.96 -19.40 -9.66
C ASN A 25 -9.02 -18.29 -9.90
N ARG A 26 -10.13 -18.28 -9.16
CA ARG A 26 -11.25 -17.34 -9.39
C ARG A 26 -11.57 -16.48 -8.18
N LEU A 27 -11.97 -15.25 -8.46
CA LEU A 27 -12.52 -14.29 -7.51
C LEU A 27 -14.00 -14.04 -7.83
N ILE A 28 -14.89 -14.66 -7.07
CA ILE A 28 -16.34 -14.70 -7.35
C ILE A 28 -17.06 -13.68 -6.46
N GLY A 29 -17.80 -12.74 -7.06
CA GLY A 29 -18.58 -11.74 -6.33
C GLY A 29 -20.00 -11.59 -6.88
N LYS A 30 -20.83 -10.78 -6.22
CA LYS A 30 -22.23 -10.53 -6.65
C LYS A 30 -22.36 -9.94 -8.06
N LYS A 31 -21.32 -9.23 -8.53
CA LYS A 31 -21.28 -8.54 -9.83
C LYS A 31 -20.39 -9.24 -10.86
N GLY A 32 -20.24 -10.57 -10.76
CA GLY A 32 -19.49 -11.39 -11.72
C GLY A 32 -18.23 -12.02 -11.13
N CYS A 33 -17.30 -12.46 -11.98
CA CYS A 33 -16.07 -13.14 -11.57
C CYS A 33 -14.82 -12.52 -12.22
N LEU A 34 -13.68 -12.61 -11.54
CA LEU A 34 -12.35 -12.31 -12.08
C LEU A 34 -11.46 -13.56 -11.93
N THR A 35 -10.30 -13.55 -12.58
CA THR A 35 -9.28 -14.59 -12.43
C THR A 35 -8.07 -14.06 -11.67
N LEU A 36 -7.51 -14.85 -10.75
CA LEU A 36 -6.32 -14.44 -9.98
C LEU A 36 -5.10 -14.22 -10.88
N ASP A 37 -5.03 -14.89 -12.04
CA ASP A 37 -3.98 -14.70 -13.04
C ASP A 37 -3.88 -13.27 -13.59
N MET A 38 -4.96 -12.48 -13.52
CA MET A 38 -4.95 -11.07 -13.94
C MET A 38 -4.12 -10.19 -12.98
N PHE A 39 -3.84 -10.69 -11.77
CA PHE A 39 -3.13 -9.95 -10.74
C PHE A 39 -1.65 -10.35 -10.69
N ASP A 40 -0.81 -9.35 -10.45
CA ASP A 40 0.59 -9.57 -10.07
C ASP A 40 0.72 -10.07 -8.62
N ASP A 41 1.95 -10.32 -8.18
CA ASP A 41 2.23 -10.77 -6.82
C ASP A 41 1.91 -9.70 -5.76
N GLU A 42 1.81 -8.43 -6.16
CA GLU A 42 1.39 -7.32 -5.29
C GLU A 42 -0.13 -7.14 -5.25
N LEU A 43 -0.90 -8.07 -5.83
CA LEU A 43 -2.37 -8.03 -5.90
C LEU A 43 -2.91 -6.77 -6.62
N LYS A 44 -2.20 -6.32 -7.66
CA LYS A 44 -2.62 -5.28 -8.59
C LYS A 44 -2.86 -5.88 -9.97
N SER A 45 -3.83 -5.34 -10.70
CA SER A 45 -4.14 -5.72 -12.07
C SER A 45 -4.35 -4.46 -12.91
N GLU A 46 -3.73 -4.42 -14.09
CA GLU A 46 -3.89 -3.35 -15.08
C GLU A 46 -4.37 -3.97 -16.40
N GLU A 47 -5.68 -4.08 -16.58
CA GLU A 47 -6.27 -4.53 -17.84
C GLU A 47 -7.19 -3.46 -18.43
N ASN A 48 -7.05 -3.19 -19.74
CA ASN A 48 -7.97 -2.36 -20.52
C ASN A 48 -8.31 -1.00 -19.85
N TYR A 49 -7.28 -0.27 -19.42
CA TYR A 49 -7.39 1.04 -18.76
C TYR A 49 -8.07 1.03 -17.38
N THR A 50 -8.35 -0.14 -16.81
CA THR A 50 -8.89 -0.27 -15.46
C THR A 50 -7.84 -0.86 -14.54
N VAL A 51 -7.47 -0.10 -13.50
CA VAL A 51 -6.59 -0.57 -12.44
C VAL A 51 -7.44 -1.15 -11.32
N ILE A 52 -7.25 -2.44 -11.03
CA ILE A 52 -7.92 -3.12 -9.91
C ILE A 52 -6.87 -3.47 -8.88
N THR A 53 -7.02 -2.90 -7.69
CA THR A 53 -6.15 -3.17 -6.55
C THR A 53 -6.95 -3.83 -5.44
N ILE A 54 -6.48 -4.99 -4.96
CA ILE A 54 -7.03 -5.61 -3.74
C ILE A 54 -6.45 -4.87 -2.54
N ASN A 55 -7.32 -4.31 -1.70
CA ASN A 55 -6.94 -3.48 -0.56
C ASN A 55 -7.12 -4.18 0.78
N LYS A 56 -8.01 -5.16 0.87
CA LYS A 56 -8.24 -5.92 2.09
C LYS A 56 -8.49 -7.38 1.77
N VAL A 57 -8.12 -8.24 2.70
CA VAL A 57 -8.40 -9.67 2.67
C VAL A 57 -8.96 -10.06 4.03
N TYR A 58 -10.00 -10.88 3.97
CA TYR A 58 -10.77 -11.33 5.11
C TYR A 58 -10.82 -12.85 5.15
N GLU A 59 -10.98 -13.39 6.35
CA GLU A 59 -11.39 -14.75 6.62
C GLU A 59 -12.90 -14.76 6.92
N ILE A 60 -13.59 -15.80 6.48
CA ILE A 60 -15.02 -15.98 6.77
C ILE A 60 -15.19 -16.53 8.18
N ASN A 61 -15.99 -15.85 8.99
CA ASN A 61 -16.44 -16.34 10.28
C ASN A 61 -17.44 -17.48 10.07
N LYS A 62 -16.98 -18.72 10.25
CA LYS A 62 -17.79 -19.93 10.00
C LYS A 62 -18.95 -20.10 10.98
N GLU A 63 -18.86 -19.50 12.18
CA GLU A 63 -19.91 -19.61 13.20
C GLU A 63 -21.12 -18.73 12.85
N GLU A 64 -20.88 -17.61 12.18
CA GLU A 64 -21.90 -16.64 11.79
C GLU A 64 -22.37 -16.86 10.34
N CYS A 65 -21.51 -17.42 9.48
CA CYS A 65 -21.81 -17.69 8.08
C CYS A 65 -22.58 -19.01 7.88
N ILE A 66 -23.89 -18.97 8.08
CA ILE A 66 -24.77 -20.15 7.94
C ILE A 66 -25.34 -20.37 6.52
N CYS A 67 -25.05 -19.50 5.55
CA CYS A 67 -25.55 -19.62 4.18
C CYS A 67 -24.60 -18.99 3.14
N ILE A 68 -24.78 -19.38 1.87
CA ILE A 68 -23.98 -18.88 0.73
C ILE A 68 -24.09 -17.36 0.57
N ASP A 69 -25.29 -16.80 0.79
CA ASP A 69 -25.50 -15.34 0.71
C ASP A 69 -24.69 -14.58 1.77
N GLY A 70 -24.35 -15.26 2.88
CA GLY A 70 -23.53 -14.73 3.97
C GLY A 70 -22.04 -14.65 3.67
N LEU A 71 -21.54 -15.31 2.62
CA LEU A 71 -20.10 -15.35 2.30
C LEU A 71 -19.51 -13.98 1.94
N LEU A 72 -20.35 -13.05 1.49
CA LEU A 72 -19.98 -11.68 1.12
C LEU A 72 -20.65 -10.64 2.03
N ASN A 73 -21.15 -11.06 3.20
CA ASN A 73 -21.66 -10.14 4.21
C ASN A 73 -20.51 -9.73 5.13
N VAL A 74 -20.23 -8.43 5.23
CA VAL A 74 -19.11 -7.87 6.02
C VAL A 74 -19.18 -8.29 7.50
N ASP A 75 -20.39 -8.43 8.06
CA ASP A 75 -20.55 -8.84 9.46
C ASP A 75 -20.00 -10.24 9.72
N ASN A 76 -19.98 -11.10 8.69
CA ASN A 76 -19.44 -12.45 8.75
C ASN A 76 -17.95 -12.52 8.39
N LEU A 77 -17.26 -11.38 8.23
CA LEU A 77 -15.89 -11.31 7.76
C LEU A 77 -14.95 -10.78 8.85
N LYS A 78 -13.87 -11.52 9.09
CA LYS A 78 -12.77 -11.09 9.94
C LYS A 78 -11.62 -10.57 9.09
N LEU A 79 -11.24 -9.31 9.26
CA LEU A 79 -10.11 -8.73 8.52
C LEU A 79 -8.81 -9.44 8.94
N ILE A 80 -8.08 -9.98 7.96
CA ILE A 80 -6.78 -10.66 8.18
C ILE A 80 -5.61 -9.94 7.54
N TRP A 81 -5.86 -9.11 6.53
CA TRP A 81 -4.84 -8.27 5.93
C TRP A 81 -5.46 -7.01 5.31
N GLN A 82 -4.77 -5.89 5.44
CA GLN A 82 -5.08 -4.65 4.76
C GLN A 82 -3.81 -4.12 4.10
N ARG A 83 -3.94 -3.65 2.86
CA ARG A 83 -2.87 -2.98 2.13
C ARG A 83 -2.48 -1.71 2.88
N GLU A 84 -1.19 -1.55 3.09
CA GLU A 84 -0.63 -0.31 3.63
C GLU A 84 -0.92 0.83 2.65
N LYS A 85 -1.45 1.94 3.17
CA LYS A 85 -1.71 3.12 2.35
C LYS A 85 -0.40 3.66 1.80
N GLU A 86 -0.40 4.02 0.52
CA GLU A 86 0.78 4.59 -0.12
C GLU A 86 0.84 6.10 0.12
N ILE A 87 2.01 6.60 0.50
CA ILE A 87 2.25 8.03 0.69
C ILE A 87 2.38 8.71 -0.67
N ASP A 88 1.59 9.76 -0.86
CA ASP A 88 1.79 10.73 -1.92
C ASP A 88 2.86 11.74 -1.48
N TRP A 89 4.11 11.44 -1.85
CA TRP A 89 5.27 12.26 -1.50
C TRP A 89 5.23 13.68 -2.07
N ALA A 90 4.38 13.96 -3.08
CA ALA A 90 4.16 15.32 -3.55
C ALA A 90 3.32 16.17 -2.57
N LYS A 91 2.51 15.53 -1.72
CA LYS A 91 1.70 16.18 -0.68
C LYS A 91 2.43 16.31 0.65
N VAL A 92 3.53 15.58 0.85
CA VAL A 92 4.32 15.62 2.09
C VAL A 92 5.06 16.96 2.18
N PRO A 93 4.86 17.76 3.24
CA PRO A 93 5.51 19.06 3.37
C PRO A 93 7.01 18.91 3.69
N ARG A 94 7.74 20.01 3.50
CA ARG A 94 9.15 20.12 3.92
C ARG A 94 9.28 19.94 5.44
N TRP A 95 10.43 19.42 5.88
CA TRP A 95 10.85 19.23 7.27
C TRP A 95 10.16 18.09 8.03
N ILE A 96 9.43 17.24 7.33
CA ILE A 96 8.89 16.01 7.92
C ILE A 96 10.02 15.05 8.25
N LYS A 97 9.98 14.46 9.46
CA LYS A 97 10.95 13.44 9.87
C LYS A 97 10.75 12.19 9.02
N VAL A 98 11.81 11.77 8.35
CA VAL A 98 11.81 10.60 7.48
C VAL A 98 13.01 9.71 7.78
N GLN A 99 12.97 8.53 7.19
CA GLN A 99 14.14 7.69 7.05
C GLN A 99 14.44 7.47 5.57
N VAL A 100 15.71 7.53 5.22
CA VAL A 100 16.19 7.37 3.83
C VAL A 100 17.28 6.32 3.74
N LYS A 101 17.39 5.70 2.56
CA LYS A 101 18.51 4.83 2.16
C LYS A 101 18.54 4.62 0.66
N ASP A 102 19.63 4.07 0.15
CA ASP A 102 19.80 3.80 -1.28
C ASP A 102 19.52 2.34 -1.62
N TYR A 103 20.01 1.39 -0.82
CA TYR A 103 19.87 -0.03 -1.11
C TYR A 103 19.06 -0.80 -0.05
N PRO A 104 18.40 -1.91 -0.42
CA PRO A 104 17.61 -2.72 0.52
C PRO A 104 18.39 -3.24 1.73
N GLU A 105 19.68 -3.53 1.56
CA GLU A 105 20.61 -3.98 2.60
C GLU A 105 21.10 -2.87 3.53
N ASP A 106 21.02 -1.60 3.10
CA ASP A 106 21.47 -0.48 3.91
C ASP A 106 20.59 -0.28 5.14
N PRO A 107 21.17 0.18 6.27
CA PRO A 107 20.38 0.64 7.38
C PRO A 107 19.61 1.91 7.01
N TRP A 108 18.50 2.13 7.70
CA TRP A 108 17.72 3.36 7.57
C TRP A 108 18.38 4.51 8.34
N TYR A 109 18.55 5.65 7.69
CA TYR A 109 19.12 6.85 8.32
C TYR A 109 18.03 7.90 8.55
N ASN A 110 17.98 8.46 9.75
CA ASN A 110 17.03 9.51 10.12
C ASN A 110 17.43 10.83 9.44
N ALA A 111 16.47 11.47 8.76
CA ALA A 111 16.67 12.71 8.03
C ALA A 111 15.40 13.56 8.04
N TYR A 112 15.50 14.76 7.47
CA TYR A 112 14.36 15.64 7.19
C TYR A 112 14.06 15.65 5.70
N PHE A 113 12.81 15.40 5.34
CA PHE A 113 12.33 15.46 3.97
C PHE A 113 12.33 16.90 3.47
N ILE A 114 12.84 17.12 2.26
CA ILE A 114 12.84 18.45 1.64
C ILE A 114 11.80 18.53 0.55
N ARG A 115 11.84 17.61 -0.42
CA ARG A 115 10.92 17.56 -1.56
C ARG A 115 11.04 16.23 -2.30
N LEU A 116 10.00 15.90 -3.05
CA LEU A 116 10.08 14.93 -4.14
C LEU A 116 10.59 15.65 -5.39
N ASP A 117 11.56 15.05 -6.07
CA ASP A 117 12.06 15.49 -7.37
C ASP A 117 11.81 14.35 -8.37
N ASP A 118 10.62 14.35 -8.96
CA ASP A 118 10.12 13.33 -9.88
C ASP A 118 10.87 13.32 -11.23
N SER A 119 11.65 14.36 -11.52
CA SER A 119 12.54 14.41 -12.68
C SER A 119 13.72 13.43 -12.56
N LEU A 120 14.10 13.06 -11.33
CA LEU A 120 15.23 12.18 -11.04
C LEU A 120 14.75 10.77 -10.71
N LYS A 121 14.78 9.88 -11.70
CA LYS A 121 14.29 8.50 -11.55
C LYS A 121 15.02 7.69 -10.48
N ASP A 122 16.34 7.86 -10.36
CA ASP A 122 17.14 7.02 -9.44
C ASP A 122 17.11 7.53 -7.99
N PHE A 123 17.12 8.85 -7.78
CA PHE A 123 17.25 9.46 -6.45
C PHE A 123 16.23 10.60 -6.23
N PRO A 124 14.92 10.29 -6.31
CA PRO A 124 13.86 11.31 -6.33
C PRO A 124 13.63 11.95 -4.96
N TYR A 125 13.97 11.27 -3.86
CA TYR A 125 13.68 11.77 -2.51
C TYR A 125 14.80 12.69 -2.03
N LYS A 126 14.54 14.00 -2.01
CA LYS A 126 15.49 14.97 -1.48
C LYS A 126 15.33 15.09 0.03
N ALA A 127 16.40 14.81 0.76
CA ALA A 127 16.44 14.88 2.21
C ALA A 127 17.76 15.48 2.71
N THR A 128 17.77 15.88 3.98
CA THR A 128 18.96 16.44 4.63
C THR A 128 19.06 15.95 6.08
N PHE A 129 20.30 15.88 6.58
CA PHE A 129 20.58 15.60 8.00
C PHE A 129 20.69 16.88 8.84
N CYS A 130 20.68 18.05 8.19
CA CYS A 130 20.70 19.35 8.85
C CYS A 130 19.30 19.72 9.34
N ASP A 131 19.25 20.50 10.42
CA ASP A 131 18.01 21.14 10.87
C ASP A 131 17.75 22.46 10.11
N THR A 132 16.68 23.16 10.49
CA THR A 132 16.30 24.44 9.87
C THR A 132 17.31 25.56 10.08
N PHE A 133 18.15 25.46 11.11
CA PHE A 133 19.16 26.46 11.45
C PHE A 133 20.48 26.22 10.70
N THR A 134 20.85 24.95 10.51
CA THR A 134 22.14 24.51 9.95
C THR A 134 22.09 24.17 8.46
N LEU A 135 20.93 24.30 7.81
CA LEU A 135 20.78 23.93 6.42
C LEU A 135 21.65 24.78 5.49
N ILE A 136 22.40 24.10 4.63
CA ILE A 136 23.08 24.65 3.46
C ILE A 136 22.58 23.87 2.24
N GLU A 137 22.33 24.52 1.10
CA GLU A 137 21.72 23.86 -0.08
C GLU A 137 22.54 22.64 -0.56
N ASN A 138 23.88 22.70 -0.45
CA ASN A 138 24.78 21.59 -0.79
C ASN A 138 24.67 20.37 0.16
N SER A 139 23.97 20.52 1.29
CA SER A 139 23.71 19.45 2.27
C SER A 139 22.41 18.68 1.97
N ILE A 140 21.74 18.97 0.86
CA ILE A 140 20.55 18.25 0.40
C ILE A 140 20.99 17.15 -0.56
N CYS A 141 20.70 15.90 -0.20
CA CYS A 141 21.06 14.73 -1.00
C CYS A 141 19.80 14.03 -1.52
N GLY A 142 19.92 13.36 -2.66
CA GLY A 142 18.87 12.48 -3.18
C GLY A 142 19.05 11.05 -2.71
N TYR A 143 17.95 10.35 -2.46
CA TYR A 143 17.93 8.96 -2.02
C TYR A 143 16.97 8.14 -2.87
N ARG A 144 17.24 6.84 -2.98
CA ARG A 144 16.39 5.90 -3.73
C ARG A 144 15.11 5.52 -2.99
N GLN A 145 15.20 5.40 -1.66
CA GLN A 145 14.10 4.97 -0.82
C GLN A 145 13.87 5.95 0.32
N CYS A 146 12.60 6.20 0.62
CA CYS A 146 12.18 7.07 1.69
C CYS A 146 10.94 6.48 2.38
N ARG A 147 10.87 6.61 3.70
CA ARG A 147 9.67 6.32 4.50
C ARG A 147 9.49 7.35 5.59
N ILE A 148 8.24 7.58 6.00
CA ILE A 148 7.97 8.46 7.14
C ILE A 148 8.58 7.85 8.41
N HIS A 149 9.23 8.67 9.23
CA HIS A 149 9.82 8.19 10.48
C HIS A 149 8.71 7.69 11.44
N PRO A 150 8.91 6.60 12.20
CA PRO A 150 7.85 6.04 13.06
C PRO A 150 7.25 7.01 14.10
N GLU A 151 8.05 7.98 14.56
CA GLU A 151 7.60 9.03 15.50
C GLU A 151 6.86 10.19 14.84
N GLN A 152 6.82 10.24 13.51
CA GLN A 152 6.18 11.32 12.78
C GLN A 152 4.70 11.00 12.60
N GLU A 153 3.84 11.91 13.06
CA GLU A 153 2.42 11.83 12.77
C GLU A 153 2.19 11.96 11.27
N VAL A 154 1.52 10.95 10.69
CA VAL A 154 1.14 10.92 9.28
C VAL A 154 -0.27 11.44 9.14
N LYS A 155 -0.46 12.47 8.32
CA LYS A 155 -1.78 13.03 8.06
C LYS A 155 -2.49 12.27 6.94
N GLU A 156 -3.81 12.11 7.07
CA GLU A 156 -4.64 11.43 6.06
C GLU A 156 -4.53 12.08 4.67
N GLU A 157 -4.35 13.39 4.62
CA GLU A 157 -4.15 14.15 3.38
C GLU A 157 -2.87 13.77 2.60
N TRP A 158 -1.89 13.10 3.23
CA TRP A 158 -0.64 12.71 2.58
C TRP A 158 -0.73 11.37 1.86
N TYR A 159 -1.80 10.60 2.04
CA TYR A 159 -1.97 9.36 1.29
C TYR A 159 -2.46 9.63 -0.13
N LYS A 160 -2.20 8.68 -1.03
CA LYS A 160 -2.74 8.66 -2.40
C LYS A 160 -4.25 8.41 -2.39
#